data_AF-A0A564W400-F1
#
_entry.id   AF-A0A564W400-F1
#
_cell.length_a   1.000
_cell.length_b   1.000
_cell.length_c   1.000
_cell.angle_alpha   90.00
_cell.angle_beta   90.00
_cell.angle_gamma   90.00
#
_symmetry.space_group_name_H-M   'P 1'
#
loop_
_entity.id
_entity.type
_entity.pdbx_description
1 polymer ?
#
loop_
_entity_poly.entity_id
_entity_poly.type
_entity_poly.pdbx_seq_one_letter_code
_entity_poly.pdbx_strand_id
1 'polypeptide(L)' 'MSKDYGYPSFELICKASSGDEMAVKEILKFYDGYISKLCLRPFYHSESGKIIMQVDE' A
#
# COMPACT_ATOMS: atom_id res chain seq x y z
N MET A 1 -20.73 -4.38 -0.13
CA MET A 1 -20.43 -3.51 1.02
C MET A 1 -19.38 -2.51 0.59
N SER A 2 -19.74 -1.23 0.44
CA SER A 2 -18.74 -0.16 0.37
C SER A 2 -18.01 -0.15 1.71
N LYS A 3 -16.76 -0.60 1.72
CA LYS A 3 -15.91 -0.44 2.89
C LYS A 3 -15.55 1.04 2.93
N ASP A 4 -15.99 1.74 3.97
CA ASP A 4 -15.51 3.08 4.26
C ASP A 4 -14.12 2.93 4.86
N TYR A 5 -13.09 3.05 4.02
CA TYR A 5 -11.70 2.94 4.43
C TYR A 5 -11.20 4.22 5.12
N GLY A 6 -12.02 5.28 5.17
CA GLY A 6 -11.62 6.60 5.59
C GLY A 6 -10.58 7.22 4.64
N TYR A 7 -10.18 8.46 4.94
CA TYR A 7 -9.07 9.15 4.30
C TYR A 7 -8.26 9.86 5.38
N PRO A 8 -6.93 9.98 5.24
CA PRO A 8 -6.14 10.84 6.11
C PRO A 8 -6.66 12.27 6.07
N SER A 9 -6.65 12.96 7.20
CA SER A 9 -7.05 14.37 7.24
C SER A 9 -6.07 15.22 6.42
N PHE A 10 -6.56 16.34 5.87
CA PHE A 10 -5.70 17.28 5.16
C PHE A 10 -4.53 17.78 6.03
N GLU A 11 -4.79 18.04 7.31
CA GLU A 11 -3.76 18.45 8.27
C GLU A 11 -2.65 17.39 8.41
N LEU A 12 -3.02 16.11 8.52
CA LEU A 12 -2.06 15.02 8.61
C LEU A 12 -1.21 14.92 7.33
N ILE A 13 -1.84 15.08 6.17
CA ILE A 13 -1.14 15.12 4.86
C ILE A 13 -0.16 16.28 4.81
N CYS A 14 -0.56 17.48 5.25
CA CYS A 14 0.33 18.64 5.28
C CYS A 14 1.54 18.44 6.20
N LYS A 15 1.34 17.87 7.41
CA LYS A 15 2.43 17.58 8.35
C LYS A 15 3.42 16.58 7.77
N ALA A 16 2.92 15.47 7.23
CA ALA A 16 3.77 14.46 6.59
C ALA A 16 4.54 15.04 5.40
N SER A 17 3.87 15.85 4.56
CA SER A 17 4.49 16.52 3.41
C SER A 17 5.56 17.53 3.82
N SER A 18 5.48 18.06 5.05
CA SER A 18 6.48 18.96 5.63
C SER A 18 7.65 18.23 6.30
N GLY A 19 7.66 16.89 6.27
CA GLY A 19 8.72 16.06 6.82
C GLY A 19 8.54 15.67 8.30
N ASP A 20 7.35 15.85 8.88
CA ASP A 20 7.07 15.35 10.24
C ASP A 20 7.10 13.81 10.24
N GLU A 21 8.09 13.23 10.93
CA GLU A 21 8.33 11.79 10.93
C GLU A 21 7.15 10.98 11.48
N MET A 22 6.43 11.51 12.47
CA MET A 22 5.29 10.82 13.08
C MET A 22 4.12 10.80 12.12
N ALA A 23 3.84 11.93 11.46
CA ALA A 23 2.82 12.03 10.43
C ALA A 23 3.14 11.14 9.22
N VAL A 24 4.42 11.05 8.81
CA VAL A 24 4.86 10.14 7.73
C VAL A 24 4.59 8.68 8.11
N LYS A 25 4.97 8.26 9.32
CA LYS A 25 4.71 6.89 9.80
C LYS A 25 3.23 6.57 9.86
N GLU A 26 2.40 7.54 10.26
CA GLU A 26 0.95 7.37 10.32
C GLU A 26 0.34 7.19 8.92
N ILE A 27 0.75 7.99 7.93
CA ILE A 27 0.31 7.83 6.54
C ILE A 27 0.77 6.48 5.96
N LEU A 28 2.01 6.08 6.20
CA LEU A 28 2.51 4.78 5.73
C LEU A 28 1.72 3.62 6.34
N LYS A 29 1.41 3.70 7.64
CA LYS A 29 0.58 2.70 8.32
C LYS A 29 -0.85 2.66 7.76
N PHE A 30 -1.43 3.80 7.43
CA PHE A 30 -2.75 3.87 6.80
C PHE A 30 -2.78 3.18 5.43
N TYR A 31 -1.75 3.40 4.60
CA TYR A 31 -1.67 2.84 3.25
C TYR A 31 -1.00 1.47 3.15
N ASP A 32 -0.53 0.89 4.26
CA ASP A 32 0.25 -0.36 4.28
C ASP A 32 -0.40 -1.50 3.47
N GLY A 33 -1.70 -1.73 3.67
CA GLY A 33 -2.43 -2.77 2.93
C GLY A 33 -2.59 -2.45 1.43
N TYR A 34 -2.73 -1.17 1.08
CA TYR A 34 -2.81 -0.74 -0.32
C TYR A 34 -1.45 -0.90 -1.02
N ILE A 35 -0.37 -0.45 -0.37
CA ILE A 35 1.01 -0.59 -0.84
C ILE A 35 1.35 -2.07 -0.99
N SER A 36 1.10 -2.89 0.03
CA SER A 36 1.33 -4.34 -0.01
C SER A 36 0.64 -4.99 -1.20
N LYS A 37 -0.61 -4.61 -1.50
CA LYS A 37 -1.34 -5.13 -2.66
C LYS A 37 -0.72 -4.69 -3.99
N LEU A 38 -0.25 -3.44 -4.10
CA LEU A 38 0.41 -2.93 -5.31
C LEU A 38 1.75 -3.60 -5.58
N CYS A 39 2.47 -4.00 -4.53
CA CYS A 39 3.73 -4.71 -4.62
C CYS A 39 3.58 -6.18 -5.03
N LEU A 40 2.37 -6.73 -5.11
CA LEU A 40 2.14 -8.11 -5.56
C LEU A 40 1.99 -8.15 -7.09
N ARG A 41 2.86 -8.94 -7.74
CA ARG A 41 2.77 -9.26 -9.17
C ARG A 41 2.36 -10.72 -9.39
N PRO A 42 1.51 -11.01 -10.38
CA PRO A 42 1.30 -12.37 -10.84
C PRO A 42 2.53 -12.85 -11.61
N PHE A 43 3.12 -13.97 -11.19
CA PHE A 43 4.17 -14.67 -11.89
C PHE A 43 3.60 -15.94 -12.52
N TYR A 44 3.77 -16.06 -13.83
CA TYR A 44 3.22 -17.15 -14.63
C TYR A 44 4.28 -18.22 -14.89
N HIS A 45 4.07 -19.41 -14.35
CA HIS A 45 4.89 -20.57 -14.69
C HIS A 45 4.43 -21.15 -16.03
N SER A 46 5.08 -20.75 -17.12
CA SER A 46 4.73 -21.14 -18.50
C SER A 46 4.56 -22.65 -18.70
N GLU A 47 5.37 -23.47 -18.03
CA GLU A 47 5.33 -24.93 -18.19
C GLU A 47 4.17 -25.61 -17.44
N SER A 48 3.75 -25.06 -16.30
CA SER A 48 2.71 -25.68 -15.45
C SER A 48 1.36 -24.97 -15.54
N GLY A 49 1.29 -23.79 -16.17
CA GLY A 49 0.12 -22.92 -16.16
C GLY A 49 -0.22 -22.33 -14.78
N LYS A 50 0.63 -22.56 -13.77
CA LYS A 50 0.42 -22.08 -12.40
C LYS A 50 0.71 -20.59 -12.31
N ILE A 51 -0.18 -19.86 -11.64
CA ILE A 51 0.02 -18.46 -11.27
C ILE A 51 0.39 -18.41 -9.79
N ILE A 52 1.48 -17.75 -9.45
CA ILE A 52 1.85 -17.41 -8.07
C ILE A 52 1.90 -15.90 -7.91
N MET A 53 1.66 -15.39 -6.70
CA MET A 53 1.87 -13.97 -6.40
C MET A 53 3.26 -13.81 -5.79
N GLN A 54 4.06 -12.90 -6.33
CA GLN A 54 5.39 -12.55 -5.81
C GLN A 54 5.47 -11.05 -5.53
N VAL A 55 6.37 -10.68 -4.61
CA VAL A 55 6.76 -9.28 -4.38
C VAL A 55 7.89 -8.96 -5.34
N ASP A 56 7.90 -7.75 -5.92
CA ASP A 56 9.04 -7.27 -6.72
C ASP A 56 10.33 -7.29 -5.86
N GLU A 57 11.41 -7.89 -6.37
CA GLU A 57 12.73 -7.97 -5.70
C GLU A 57 13.49 -6.63 -5.71
#